data_AF-Q89YM0-F1
#
_entry.id   AF-Q89YM0-F1
#
_cell.length_a   1.000
_cell.length_b   1.000
_cell.length_c   1.000
_cell.angle_alpha   90.00
_cell.angle_beta   90.00
_cell.angle_gamma   90.00
#
_symmetry.space_group_name_H-M   'P 1'
#
loop_
_entity.id
_entity.type
_entity.pdbx_description
1 polymer ?
#
loop_
_entity_poly.entity_id
_entity_poly.type
_entity_poly.pdbx_seq_one_letter_code
_entity_poly.pdbx_strand_id
1 'polypeptide(L)'
;MKINMHILGLLVVVGLFSLQSCDDESYDIEGSNQNYVYINVNRWTSTEYPQNTFVYEVLRTPIGSSLESGPEIVKVGVRSTKVASKDITVTLDIDNCASIGEFSSFPDGVKVTLDKKELVIPAGSMLSSDSVTIEIEDGKWSEFVNTSYLLPLKVTSVSNAALSETHSSAYLAVSTSFTNCVPGATSVEGTLISDRSAWTATNNGVDVGTTLFDGNTRTYPSQDASSTVIVNLNGVYQNITGIRLQYYSRNYSLSSAAVYTSETGGEDYEYQGNVTFSRATPQYIRFYGAVSARYVKLELLPYSSGYGIVLSEFDMYQNE
;
A
#
# COMPACT_ATOMS: atom_id res chain seq x y z
N MET A 1 80.83 28.46 -32.16
CA MET A 1 80.53 29.80 -32.72
C MET A 1 79.65 30.54 -31.73
N LYS A 2 80.08 31.72 -31.25
CA LYS A 2 79.29 32.60 -30.37
C LYS A 2 78.47 33.60 -31.22
N ILE A 3 77.48 34.23 -30.54
CA ILE A 3 76.77 35.50 -30.85
C ILE A 3 75.52 35.31 -31.73
N ASN A 4 74.28 35.82 -31.48
CA ASN A 4 73.68 36.94 -30.71
C ASN A 4 72.27 36.50 -30.23
N MET A 5 71.73 36.75 -29.02
CA MET A 5 71.36 37.98 -28.29
C MET A 5 70.32 38.89 -29.00
N HIS A 6 69.12 38.94 -28.39
CA HIS A 6 67.94 39.79 -28.63
C HIS A 6 66.97 39.36 -29.72
N ILE A 7 65.86 38.72 -29.31
CA ILE A 7 64.49 39.01 -29.77
C ILE A 7 63.51 38.38 -28.77
N LEU A 8 62.55 39.20 -28.32
CA LEU A 8 61.27 38.88 -27.65
C LEU A 8 61.41 38.18 -26.27
N GLY A 9 61.24 38.84 -25.13
CA GLY A 9 60.24 39.86 -24.82
C GLY A 9 58.94 39.17 -24.36
N LEU A 10 58.58 39.39 -23.09
CA LEU A 10 57.30 39.04 -22.45
C LEU A 10 57.17 37.64 -21.82
N LEU A 11 57.92 37.37 -20.75
CA LEU A 11 57.58 36.26 -19.82
C LEU A 11 58.10 36.52 -18.40
N VAL A 12 57.87 37.73 -17.91
CA VAL A 12 57.92 38.06 -16.48
C VAL A 12 56.75 39.02 -16.24
N VAL A 13 56.04 38.82 -15.13
CA VAL A 13 54.82 39.55 -14.67
C VAL A 13 53.48 38.93 -15.08
N VAL A 14 53.21 37.68 -14.64
CA VAL A 14 51.83 37.22 -14.30
C VAL A 14 51.92 36.26 -13.10
N GLY A 15 52.61 36.69 -12.03
CA GLY A 15 52.79 35.90 -10.81
C GLY A 15 52.14 36.49 -9.57
N LEU A 16 51.36 37.56 -9.70
CA LEU A 16 50.76 38.30 -8.58
C LEU A 16 49.42 38.93 -9.03
N PHE A 17 48.40 38.10 -9.21
CA PHE A 17 47.03 38.52 -8.98
C PHE A 17 46.38 37.46 -8.11
N SER A 18 46.42 37.75 -6.81
CA SER A 18 45.48 37.31 -5.80
C SER A 18 44.06 37.36 -6.36
N LEU A 19 43.52 36.20 -6.74
CA LEU A 19 42.09 35.97 -6.86
C LEU A 19 41.54 35.86 -5.42
N GLN A 20 41.38 37.00 -4.76
CA GLN A 20 40.38 37.11 -3.71
C GLN A 20 39.04 37.28 -4.42
N SER A 21 38.30 36.19 -4.59
CA SER A 21 36.84 36.28 -4.72
C SER A 21 36.35 36.72 -3.34
N CYS A 22 36.20 38.04 -3.17
CA CYS A 22 35.23 38.61 -2.24
C CYS A 22 34.10 39.09 -3.14
N ASP A 23 33.22 38.15 -3.51
CA ASP A 23 31.94 38.52 -4.05
C ASP A 23 31.03 38.81 -2.86
N ASP A 24 30.92 40.10 -2.51
CA ASP A 24 29.79 40.61 -1.72
C ASP A 24 28.55 40.56 -2.63
N GLU A 25 28.01 39.36 -2.85
CA GLU A 25 26.71 39.21 -3.50
C GLU A 25 25.62 39.64 -2.50
N SER A 26 25.05 40.82 -2.71
CA SER A 26 23.81 41.21 -2.06
C SER A 26 22.65 40.51 -2.76
N TYR A 27 22.11 39.47 -2.15
CA TYR A 27 20.86 38.86 -2.62
C TYR A 27 19.69 39.82 -2.35
N ASP A 28 18.80 39.94 -3.33
CA ASP A 28 17.52 40.65 -3.21
C ASP A 28 16.58 40.03 -2.17
N ILE A 29 16.85 38.77 -1.81
CA ILE A 29 16.26 38.08 -0.66
C ILE A 29 17.42 37.58 0.22
N GLU A 30 17.64 38.22 1.38
CA GLU A 30 18.49 37.62 2.42
C GLU A 30 17.79 36.36 2.94
N GLY A 31 18.32 35.19 2.56
CA GLY A 31 17.92 33.93 3.17
C GLY A 31 18.09 33.99 4.70
N SER A 32 17.22 33.29 5.44
CA SER A 32 17.24 33.39 6.91
C SER A 32 18.66 33.20 7.47
N ASN A 33 19.08 34.12 8.35
CA ASN A 33 20.37 34.01 9.03
C ASN A 33 20.43 32.81 10.00
N GLN A 34 19.27 32.25 10.35
CA GLN A 34 19.13 31.15 11.28
C GLN A 34 19.43 29.79 10.63
N ASN A 35 20.15 28.93 11.36
CA ASN A 35 20.37 27.55 10.98
C ASN A 35 19.20 26.70 11.50
N TYR A 36 18.50 26.00 10.60
CA TYR A 36 17.35 25.17 10.95
C TYR A 36 17.70 23.70 10.81
N VAL A 37 17.32 22.92 11.80
CA VAL A 37 17.34 21.46 11.75
C VAL A 37 16.03 20.93 11.17
N TYR A 38 16.14 19.96 10.27
CA TYR A 38 15.01 19.34 9.61
C TYR A 38 15.29 17.87 9.28
N ILE A 39 14.22 17.13 9.05
CA ILE A 39 14.25 15.78 8.50
C ILE A 39 13.95 15.85 7.01
N ASN A 40 14.75 15.14 6.22
CA ASN A 40 14.46 14.88 4.81
C ASN A 40 14.96 13.47 4.47
N VAL A 41 14.02 12.56 4.21
CA VAL A 41 14.31 11.15 3.91
C VAL A 41 14.68 10.91 2.44
N ASN A 42 14.77 11.98 1.62
CA ASN A 42 15.09 11.95 0.19
C ASN A 42 14.23 10.94 -0.61
N ARG A 43 12.99 10.73 -0.19
CA ARG A 43 12.07 9.79 -0.84
C ARG A 43 10.88 10.56 -1.39
N TRP A 44 10.46 10.20 -2.59
CA TRP A 44 9.17 10.64 -3.09
C TRP A 44 8.07 9.98 -2.24
N THR A 45 7.19 10.80 -1.67
CA THR A 45 6.00 10.37 -0.95
C THR A 45 4.78 10.73 -1.79
N SER A 46 3.81 9.81 -1.88
CA SER A 46 2.49 10.10 -2.48
C SER A 46 1.87 11.32 -1.80
N THR A 47 1.06 12.07 -2.54
CA THR A 47 0.29 13.21 -2.00
C THR A 47 -0.75 12.79 -0.96
N GLU A 48 -1.03 11.50 -0.85
CA GLU A 48 -1.92 10.92 0.16
C GLU A 48 -1.30 10.92 1.57
N TYR A 49 0.03 10.96 1.67
CA TYR A 49 0.75 10.95 2.94
C TYR A 49 1.53 12.25 3.15
N PRO A 50 1.78 12.65 4.41
CA PRO A 50 2.71 13.73 4.70
C PRO A 50 4.10 13.45 4.10
N GLN A 51 4.88 14.52 3.87
CA GLN A 51 6.27 14.37 3.50
C GLN A 51 7.06 13.60 4.57
N ASN A 52 8.14 12.93 4.16
CA ASN A 52 8.96 12.08 5.03
C ASN A 52 8.25 10.83 5.60
N THR A 53 7.31 10.26 4.84
CA THR A 53 6.60 9.04 5.22
C THR A 53 7.24 7.76 4.67
N PHE A 54 7.34 6.76 5.53
CA PHE A 54 7.65 5.37 5.19
C PHE A 54 6.35 4.56 5.22
N VAL A 55 6.00 3.91 4.11
CA VAL A 55 4.73 3.17 4.00
C VAL A 55 4.98 1.67 4.08
N TYR A 56 4.19 1.00 4.91
CA TYR A 56 4.02 -0.46 4.96
C TYR A 56 2.63 -0.80 4.44
N GLU A 57 2.55 -1.84 3.62
CA GLU A 57 1.30 -2.39 3.08
C GLU A 57 1.03 -3.74 3.72
N VAL A 58 -0.11 -3.83 4.42
CA VAL A 58 -0.54 -5.02 5.14
C VAL A 58 -1.77 -5.61 4.45
N LEU A 59 -1.73 -6.89 4.11
CA LEU A 59 -2.89 -7.64 3.67
C LEU A 59 -3.52 -8.34 4.88
N ARG A 60 -4.82 -8.14 5.04
CA ARG A 60 -5.63 -8.81 6.05
C ARG A 60 -6.49 -9.88 5.42
N THR A 61 -6.55 -11.02 6.07
CA THR A 61 -7.43 -12.13 5.75
C THR A 61 -8.13 -12.60 7.02
N PRO A 62 -9.25 -13.35 6.93
CA PRO A 62 -9.89 -13.90 8.12
C PRO A 62 -9.02 -14.84 8.96
N ILE A 63 -7.93 -15.39 8.40
CA ILE A 63 -7.02 -16.31 9.11
C ILE A 63 -5.76 -15.62 9.64
N GLY A 64 -5.58 -14.32 9.37
CA GLY A 64 -4.42 -13.55 9.80
C GLY A 64 -4.03 -12.43 8.84
N SER A 65 -3.01 -11.66 9.23
CA SER A 65 -2.49 -10.55 8.44
C SER A 65 -1.01 -10.75 8.11
N SER A 66 -0.60 -10.29 6.93
CA SER A 66 0.78 -10.36 6.43
C SER A 66 1.26 -8.99 5.95
N LEU A 67 2.56 -8.76 6.05
CA LEU A 67 3.22 -7.63 5.39
C LEU A 67 3.44 -7.99 3.92
N GLU A 68 2.82 -7.24 3.00
CA GLU A 68 2.99 -7.41 1.55
C GLU A 68 4.19 -6.62 1.03
N SER A 69 4.34 -5.38 1.50
CA SER A 69 5.43 -4.51 1.09
C SER A 69 5.77 -3.50 2.18
N GLY A 70 7.01 -3.04 2.20
CA GLY A 70 7.46 -2.05 3.16
C GLY A 70 8.98 -1.95 3.20
N PRO A 71 9.52 -0.93 3.89
CA PRO A 71 10.95 -0.87 4.14
C PRO A 71 11.36 -1.97 5.12
N GLU A 72 12.41 -2.71 4.78
CA GLU A 72 13.02 -3.72 5.67
C GLU A 72 13.58 -3.08 6.95
N ILE A 73 14.21 -1.91 6.81
CA ILE A 73 14.74 -1.11 7.92
C ILE A 73 14.41 0.36 7.66
N VAL A 74 13.85 1.04 8.65
CA VAL A 74 13.62 2.49 8.60
C VAL A 74 14.76 3.21 9.31
N LYS A 75 15.46 4.07 8.57
CA LYS A 75 16.53 4.92 9.10
C LYS A 75 16.24 6.39 8.85
N VAL A 76 16.25 7.18 9.91
CA VAL A 76 15.98 8.63 9.84
C VAL A 76 17.20 9.40 10.34
N GLY A 77 17.81 10.16 9.44
CA GLY A 77 18.84 11.15 9.78
C GLY A 77 18.25 12.56 9.83
N VAL A 78 19.02 13.50 10.39
CA VAL A 78 18.65 14.91 10.47
C VAL A 78 19.68 15.75 9.72
N ARG A 79 19.23 16.92 9.25
CA ARG A 79 20.03 17.85 8.45
C ARG A 79 19.91 19.25 9.00
N SER A 80 20.87 20.10 8.68
CA SER A 80 20.84 21.52 8.96
C SER A 80 20.88 22.35 7.68
N THR A 81 20.21 23.50 7.65
CA THR A 81 20.18 24.38 6.46
C THR A 81 21.50 25.09 6.21
N LYS A 82 22.38 25.16 7.22
CA LYS A 82 23.75 25.69 7.14
C LYS A 82 24.73 24.73 7.80
N VAL A 83 26.00 24.87 7.43
CA VAL A 83 27.12 24.19 8.10
C VAL A 83 27.09 24.52 9.60
N ALA A 84 27.12 23.50 10.44
CA ALA A 84 27.06 23.66 11.88
C ALA A 84 28.34 24.33 12.41
N SER A 85 28.21 25.45 13.12
CA SER A 85 29.35 26.16 13.73
C SER A 85 29.85 25.52 15.01
N LYS A 86 28.99 24.71 15.64
CA LYS A 86 29.23 23.85 16.80
C LYS A 86 28.42 22.57 16.59
N ASP A 87 28.73 21.51 17.34
CA ASP A 87 27.91 20.31 17.34
C ASP A 87 26.44 20.65 17.67
N ILE A 88 25.53 20.15 16.85
CA ILE A 88 24.08 20.25 17.05
C ILE A 88 23.58 18.89 17.51
N THR A 89 23.07 18.83 18.74
CA THR A 89 22.40 17.65 19.28
C THR A 89 20.92 17.75 18.98
N VAL A 90 20.34 16.69 18.46
CA VAL A 90 18.93 16.59 18.07
C VAL A 90 18.31 15.39 18.77
N THR A 91 17.26 15.62 19.54
CA THR A 91 16.50 14.53 20.18
C THR A 91 15.25 14.22 19.35
N LEU A 92 14.99 12.95 19.11
CA LEU A 92 13.80 12.45 18.45
C LEU A 92 13.00 11.55 19.39
N ASP A 93 11.68 11.62 19.29
CA ASP A 93 10.80 10.69 19.97
C ASP A 93 9.55 10.37 19.15
N ILE A 94 8.95 9.24 19.46
CA ILE A 94 7.68 8.81 18.87
C ILE A 94 6.55 9.54 19.59
N ASP A 95 5.65 10.15 18.81
CA ASP A 95 4.44 10.76 19.34
C ASP A 95 3.23 9.87 19.06
N ASN A 96 3.03 8.88 19.94
CA ASN A 96 1.93 7.90 19.87
C ASN A 96 0.53 8.52 20.03
N CYS A 97 0.44 9.73 20.59
CA CYS A 97 -0.84 10.37 20.90
C CYS A 97 -1.32 11.34 19.81
N ALA A 98 -0.54 11.53 18.75
CA ALA A 98 -0.88 12.46 17.69
C ALA A 98 -2.01 11.91 16.81
N SER A 99 -3.12 12.66 16.76
CA SER A 99 -4.12 12.52 15.69
C SER A 99 -3.67 13.33 14.48
N ILE A 100 -3.60 12.72 13.30
CA ILE A 100 -3.16 13.38 12.07
C ILE A 100 -4.20 13.13 10.97
N GLY A 101 -4.96 14.17 10.60
CA GLY A 101 -5.96 14.07 9.55
C GLY A 101 -6.96 12.93 9.80
N GLU A 102 -7.16 12.10 8.78
CA GLU A 102 -8.05 10.92 8.81
C GLU A 102 -7.34 9.62 9.19
N PHE A 103 -6.03 9.68 9.51
CA PHE A 103 -5.26 8.49 9.87
C PHE A 103 -5.58 8.04 11.29
N SER A 104 -5.70 6.73 11.47
CA SER A 104 -5.78 6.12 12.80
C SER A 104 -4.41 6.17 13.52
N SER A 105 -4.43 6.35 14.83
CA SER A 105 -3.23 6.13 15.65
C SER A 105 -2.86 4.65 15.67
N PHE A 106 -1.56 4.35 15.79
CA PHE A 106 -1.09 2.96 15.88
C PHE A 106 -1.77 2.24 17.07
N PRO A 107 -2.11 0.94 16.92
CA PRO A 107 -2.78 0.20 17.99
C PRO A 107 -1.89 0.09 19.24
N ASP A 108 -2.48 0.21 20.43
CA ASP A 108 -1.75 0.15 21.72
C ASP A 108 -0.94 -1.15 21.91
N GLY A 109 -1.39 -2.24 21.28
CA GLY A 109 -0.74 -3.55 21.33
C GLY A 109 0.50 -3.69 20.43
N VAL A 110 0.83 -2.66 19.64
CA VAL A 110 1.96 -2.65 18.71
C VAL A 110 3.08 -1.79 19.28
N LYS A 111 4.19 -2.43 19.65
CA LYS A 111 5.37 -1.69 20.11
C LYS A 111 6.17 -1.17 18.92
N VAL A 112 6.58 0.09 18.98
CA VAL A 112 7.56 0.69 18.06
C VAL A 112 8.78 1.14 18.85
N THR A 113 9.97 0.74 18.41
CA THR A 113 11.24 1.02 19.10
C THR A 113 12.17 1.88 18.28
N LEU A 114 12.93 2.72 18.98
CA LEU A 114 14.06 3.47 18.46
C LEU A 114 15.35 2.89 19.04
N ASP A 115 16.36 2.64 18.20
CA ASP A 115 17.67 2.16 18.66
C ASP A 115 18.41 3.22 19.50
N LYS A 116 18.21 4.50 19.16
CA LYS A 116 18.71 5.68 19.86
C LYS A 116 17.72 6.83 19.71
N LYS A 117 17.78 7.81 20.61
CA LYS A 117 16.94 9.02 20.53
C LYS A 117 17.70 10.29 20.18
N GLU A 118 19.03 10.24 20.23
CA GLU A 118 19.87 11.42 20.02
C GLU A 118 20.74 11.24 18.76
N LEU A 119 20.77 12.29 17.94
CA LEU A 119 21.64 12.41 16.79
C LEU A 119 22.51 13.66 16.93
N VAL A 120 23.71 13.60 16.36
CA VAL A 120 24.65 14.73 16.33
C VAL A 120 24.94 15.11 14.89
N ILE A 121 24.76 16.39 14.57
CA ILE A 121 25.35 17.02 13.38
C ILE A 121 26.67 17.64 13.84
N PRO A 122 27.83 17.08 13.46
CA PRO A 122 29.12 17.60 13.91
C PRO A 122 29.38 19.01 13.38
N ALA A 123 30.15 19.79 14.13
CA ALA A 123 30.69 21.05 13.65
C ALA A 123 31.41 20.86 12.30
N GLY A 124 31.14 21.74 11.35
CA GLY A 124 31.64 21.63 9.98
C GLY A 124 30.82 20.73 9.05
N SER A 125 29.71 20.12 9.52
CA SER A 125 28.80 19.30 8.71
C SER A 125 27.41 19.96 8.56
N MET A 126 26.64 19.46 7.59
CA MET A 126 25.20 19.72 7.44
C MET A 126 24.33 18.48 7.67
N LEU A 127 24.95 17.33 7.89
CA LEU A 127 24.30 16.04 8.03
C LEU A 127 24.68 15.40 9.37
N SER A 128 23.74 14.70 9.98
CA SER A 128 24.05 13.87 11.14
C SER A 128 25.07 12.79 10.78
N SER A 129 25.94 12.45 11.72
CA SER A 129 26.95 11.39 11.53
C SER A 129 26.34 9.99 11.44
N ASP A 130 25.11 9.83 11.92
CA ASP A 130 24.36 8.59 11.95
C ASP A 130 22.85 8.88 11.81
N SER A 131 22.02 7.85 11.93
CA SER A 131 20.56 7.85 11.84
C SER A 131 19.94 7.09 13.02
N VAL A 132 18.70 7.42 13.36
CA VAL A 132 17.87 6.57 14.23
C VAL A 132 17.25 5.45 13.41
N THR A 133 17.32 4.23 13.92
CA THR A 133 16.64 3.07 13.37
C THR A 133 15.30 2.89 14.07
N ILE A 134 14.24 2.73 13.30
CA ILE A 134 12.88 2.52 13.79
C ILE A 134 12.43 1.10 13.43
N GLU A 135 11.90 0.39 14.42
CA GLU A 135 11.40 -0.97 14.25
C GLU A 135 9.98 -1.08 14.80
N ILE A 136 9.08 -1.63 13.98
CA ILE A 136 7.75 -2.07 14.41
C ILE A 136 7.89 -3.53 14.84
N GLU A 137 7.32 -3.88 15.99
CA GLU A 137 7.32 -5.25 16.50
C GLU A 137 6.76 -6.24 15.46
N ASP A 138 7.54 -7.29 15.17
CA ASP A 138 7.15 -8.31 14.20
C ASP A 138 5.96 -9.16 14.70
N GLY A 139 5.18 -9.69 13.76
CA GLY A 139 4.02 -10.53 14.05
C GLY A 139 2.80 -9.78 14.62
N LYS A 140 2.81 -8.44 14.63
CA LYS A 140 1.70 -7.60 15.13
C LYS A 140 0.78 -7.04 14.06
N TRP A 141 0.92 -7.47 12.81
CA TRP A 141 0.15 -6.96 11.68
C TRP A 141 -1.37 -7.16 11.80
N SER A 142 -1.83 -8.13 12.61
CA SER A 142 -3.26 -8.37 12.89
C SER A 142 -3.92 -7.27 13.73
N GLU A 143 -3.16 -6.49 14.48
CA GLU A 143 -3.68 -5.40 15.32
C GLU A 143 -4.16 -4.20 14.47
N PHE A 144 -3.69 -4.09 13.22
CA PHE A 144 -4.04 -2.98 12.32
C PHE A 144 -5.39 -3.21 11.62
N VAL A 145 -6.51 -3.00 12.31
CA VAL A 145 -7.87 -3.27 11.81
C VAL A 145 -8.54 -2.19 10.94
N ASN A 146 -8.11 -0.93 11.02
CA ASN A 146 -8.54 0.15 10.13
C ASN A 146 -7.73 0.18 8.84
N THR A 147 -8.16 0.98 7.87
CA THR A 147 -7.55 1.05 6.53
C THR A 147 -6.24 1.81 6.48
N SER A 148 -6.04 2.80 7.36
CA SER A 148 -4.85 3.65 7.33
C SER A 148 -4.43 4.11 8.72
N TYR A 149 -3.11 4.07 8.95
CA TYR A 149 -2.48 4.46 10.20
C TYR A 149 -1.29 5.36 9.95
N LEU A 150 -1.00 6.25 10.89
CA LEU A 150 0.17 7.12 10.82
C LEU A 150 0.77 7.33 12.20
N LEU A 151 2.09 7.15 12.30
CA LEU A 151 2.88 7.34 13.51
C LEU A 151 3.99 8.36 13.27
N PRO A 152 3.93 9.55 13.88
CA PRO A 152 5.00 10.54 13.75
C PRO A 152 6.21 10.22 14.65
N LEU A 153 7.39 10.31 14.05
CA LEU A 153 8.67 10.50 14.72
C LEU A 153 9.01 11.98 14.68
N LYS A 154 9.00 12.65 15.83
CA LYS A 154 9.20 14.10 15.93
C LYS A 154 10.57 14.44 16.48
N VAL A 155 11.16 15.51 15.98
CA VAL A 155 12.23 16.20 16.69
C VAL A 155 11.64 16.93 17.88
N THR A 156 12.05 16.56 19.09
CA THR A 156 11.55 17.12 20.35
C THR A 156 12.45 18.21 20.90
N SER A 157 13.74 18.18 20.56
CA SER A 157 14.68 19.22 20.96
C SER A 157 15.85 19.35 19.98
N VAL A 158 16.42 20.56 19.91
CA VAL A 158 17.60 20.90 19.10
C VAL A 158 18.50 21.85 19.90
N SER A 159 19.80 21.58 19.94
CA SER A 159 20.81 22.50 20.49
C SER A 159 21.48 23.32 19.40
N ASN A 160 21.96 24.54 19.71
CA ASN A 160 22.81 25.36 18.84
C ASN A 160 22.24 25.69 17.44
N ALA A 161 20.95 25.41 17.20
CA ALA A 161 20.21 25.67 15.98
C ALA A 161 18.71 25.78 16.32
N ALA A 162 17.91 26.20 15.35
CA ALA A 162 16.46 26.21 15.48
C ALA A 162 15.84 24.98 14.85
N LEU A 163 14.62 24.63 15.26
CA LEU A 163 13.85 23.56 14.63
C LEU A 163 13.04 24.12 13.45
N SER A 164 13.03 23.41 12.32
CA SER A 164 12.13 23.73 11.21
C SER A 164 10.67 23.51 11.62
N GLU A 165 9.79 24.48 11.36
CA GLU A 165 8.36 24.36 11.67
C GLU A 165 7.64 23.34 10.77
N THR A 166 8.13 23.14 9.54
CA THR A 166 7.44 22.35 8.51
C THR A 166 8.06 20.98 8.25
N HIS A 167 9.33 20.78 8.64
CA HIS A 167 10.08 19.56 8.36
C HIS A 167 10.72 18.97 9.63
N SER A 168 10.04 19.06 10.77
CA SER A 168 10.48 18.53 12.07
C SER A 168 10.09 17.07 12.32
N SER A 169 9.40 16.42 11.38
CA SER A 169 8.85 15.08 11.57
C SER A 169 9.12 14.16 10.39
N ALA A 170 9.29 12.87 10.69
CA ALA A 170 9.10 11.76 9.78
C ALA A 170 7.88 10.95 10.22
N TYR A 171 7.38 10.07 9.37
CA TYR A 171 6.19 9.28 9.67
C TYR A 171 6.36 7.83 9.25
N LEU A 172 5.81 6.91 10.04
CA LEU A 172 5.53 5.54 9.62
C LEU A 172 4.05 5.43 9.31
N ALA A 173 3.71 4.97 8.12
CA ALA A 173 2.34 4.71 7.70
C ALA A 173 2.12 3.21 7.54
N VAL A 174 0.98 2.72 7.99
CA VAL A 174 0.51 1.36 7.70
C VAL A 174 -0.79 1.48 6.93
N SER A 175 -0.79 1.05 5.68
CA SER A 175 -1.96 0.92 4.83
C SER A 175 -2.44 -0.52 4.87
N THR A 176 -3.72 -0.75 5.11
CA THR A 176 -4.27 -2.11 5.16
C THR A 176 -5.32 -2.34 4.08
N SER A 177 -5.25 -3.52 3.48
CA SER A 177 -6.29 -4.04 2.58
C SER A 177 -6.86 -5.34 3.15
N PHE A 178 -8.06 -5.73 2.70
CA PHE A 178 -8.70 -6.96 3.14
C PHE A 178 -9.09 -7.84 1.95
N THR A 179 -8.86 -9.14 2.09
CA THR A 179 -9.46 -10.17 1.23
C THR A 179 -9.67 -11.44 2.03
N ASN A 180 -10.85 -12.04 1.89
CA ASN A 180 -11.09 -13.44 2.21
C ASN A 180 -10.86 -14.35 0.99
N CYS A 181 -10.62 -13.81 -0.20
CA CYS A 181 -10.38 -14.63 -1.39
C CYS A 181 -8.89 -14.93 -1.59
N VAL A 182 -8.55 -16.21 -1.79
CA VAL A 182 -7.21 -16.70 -2.08
C VAL A 182 -6.80 -16.33 -3.52
N PRO A 183 -5.73 -15.55 -3.72
CA PRO A 183 -5.26 -15.17 -5.05
C PRO A 183 -4.82 -16.39 -5.88
N GLY A 184 -5.23 -16.45 -7.14
CA GLY A 184 -4.76 -17.46 -8.09
C GLY A 184 -5.24 -18.89 -7.81
N ALA A 185 -6.34 -19.07 -7.06
CA ALA A 185 -6.90 -20.38 -6.76
C ALA A 185 -7.23 -21.18 -8.04
N THR A 186 -6.78 -22.43 -8.10
CA THR A 186 -7.02 -23.37 -9.22
C THR A 186 -8.02 -24.49 -8.86
N SER A 187 -8.48 -24.50 -7.61
CA SER A 187 -9.47 -25.43 -7.06
C SER A 187 -10.08 -24.83 -5.78
N VAL A 188 -11.16 -25.45 -5.31
CA VAL A 188 -11.80 -25.15 -4.02
C VAL A 188 -11.77 -26.42 -3.18
N GLU A 189 -11.49 -26.29 -1.88
CA GLU A 189 -11.51 -27.40 -0.93
C GLU A 189 -12.94 -27.74 -0.49
N GLY A 190 -13.15 -28.93 0.06
CA GLY A 190 -14.46 -29.37 0.53
C GLY A 190 -15.30 -30.09 -0.53
N THR A 191 -16.57 -30.28 -0.21
CA THR A 191 -17.52 -31.07 -1.00
C THR A 191 -18.44 -30.17 -1.81
N LEU A 192 -18.62 -30.50 -3.09
CA LEU A 192 -19.59 -29.82 -3.96
C LEU A 192 -21.00 -29.96 -3.40
N ILE A 193 -21.71 -28.85 -3.26
CA ILE A 193 -23.14 -28.87 -2.93
C ILE A 193 -23.91 -29.33 -4.16
N SER A 194 -24.32 -30.60 -4.16
CA SER A 194 -24.93 -31.24 -5.33
C SER A 194 -26.40 -30.87 -5.52
N ASP A 195 -27.15 -30.71 -4.44
CA ASP A 195 -28.55 -30.30 -4.51
C ASP A 195 -28.65 -28.77 -4.57
N ARG A 196 -28.95 -28.28 -5.76
CA ARG A 196 -29.12 -26.85 -6.09
C ARG A 196 -30.51 -26.58 -6.65
N SER A 197 -31.45 -27.51 -6.54
CA SER A 197 -32.74 -27.41 -7.25
C SER A 197 -33.62 -26.25 -6.77
N ALA A 198 -33.38 -25.79 -5.53
CA ALA A 198 -34.08 -24.66 -4.94
C ALA A 198 -33.37 -23.31 -5.16
N TRP A 199 -32.18 -23.31 -5.75
CA TRP A 199 -31.41 -22.09 -5.95
C TRP A 199 -31.98 -21.28 -7.11
N THR A 200 -31.93 -19.97 -6.97
CA THR A 200 -32.36 -19.00 -7.98
C THR A 200 -31.26 -17.97 -8.19
N ALA A 201 -31.17 -17.38 -9.37
CA ALA A 201 -30.23 -16.30 -9.61
C ALA A 201 -30.83 -15.17 -10.43
N THR A 202 -30.28 -13.98 -10.26
CA THR A 202 -30.45 -12.87 -11.19
C THR A 202 -29.11 -12.49 -11.80
N ASN A 203 -29.11 -12.05 -13.06
CA ASN A 203 -27.97 -11.42 -13.70
C ASN A 203 -28.38 -10.02 -14.17
N ASN A 204 -27.65 -8.99 -13.71
CA ASN A 204 -27.96 -7.59 -13.99
C ASN A 204 -29.42 -7.22 -13.64
N GLY A 205 -29.95 -7.82 -12.57
CA GLY A 205 -31.33 -7.63 -12.09
C GLY A 205 -32.40 -8.44 -12.82
N VAL A 206 -32.04 -9.21 -13.85
CA VAL A 206 -32.96 -10.09 -14.60
C VAL A 206 -32.91 -11.49 -14.02
N ASP A 207 -34.07 -12.09 -13.72
CA ASP A 207 -34.17 -13.49 -13.30
C ASP A 207 -33.66 -14.42 -14.41
N VAL A 208 -32.71 -15.29 -14.08
CA VAL A 208 -32.10 -16.27 -15.00
C VAL A 208 -32.59 -17.70 -14.74
N GLY A 209 -33.57 -17.86 -13.85
CA GLY A 209 -34.16 -19.11 -13.44
C GLY A 209 -33.11 -20.08 -12.89
N THR A 210 -33.17 -21.33 -13.35
CA THR A 210 -32.27 -22.41 -12.92
C THR A 210 -31.11 -22.66 -13.89
N THR A 211 -30.93 -21.80 -14.90
CA THR A 211 -29.97 -22.02 -16.00
C THR A 211 -28.53 -22.20 -15.51
N LEU A 212 -28.16 -21.52 -14.41
CA LEU A 212 -26.81 -21.62 -13.83
C LEU A 212 -26.60 -22.84 -12.91
N PHE A 213 -27.64 -23.67 -12.73
CA PHE A 213 -27.66 -24.78 -11.78
C PHE A 213 -28.10 -26.11 -12.43
N ASP A 214 -28.31 -26.14 -13.75
CA ASP A 214 -28.88 -27.28 -14.47
C ASP A 214 -27.86 -28.39 -14.75
N GLY A 215 -26.57 -28.15 -14.48
CA GLY A 215 -25.46 -29.08 -14.68
C GLY A 215 -24.97 -29.13 -16.13
N ASN A 216 -25.39 -28.21 -16.98
CA ASN A 216 -25.07 -28.18 -18.39
C ASN A 216 -24.27 -26.92 -18.74
N THR A 217 -22.96 -27.09 -18.94
CA THR A 217 -22.07 -25.98 -19.29
C THR A 217 -22.29 -25.39 -20.70
N ARG A 218 -23.29 -25.88 -21.45
CA ARG A 218 -23.67 -25.38 -22.79
C ARG A 218 -24.93 -24.52 -22.78
N THR A 219 -25.69 -24.51 -21.70
CA THR A 219 -26.80 -23.57 -21.48
C THR A 219 -26.25 -22.34 -20.76
N TYR A 220 -26.80 -21.16 -21.06
CA TYR A 220 -26.40 -19.90 -20.44
C TYR A 220 -27.54 -18.88 -20.60
N PRO A 221 -27.72 -17.97 -19.63
CA PRO A 221 -28.83 -17.03 -19.66
C PRO A 221 -28.58 -15.83 -20.59
N SER A 222 -27.33 -15.38 -20.71
CA SER A 222 -26.97 -14.17 -21.45
C SER A 222 -25.48 -14.13 -21.82
N GLN A 223 -25.14 -13.19 -22.71
CA GLN A 223 -23.77 -12.78 -23.00
C GLN A 223 -23.64 -11.29 -22.71
N ASP A 224 -22.89 -10.91 -21.67
CA ASP A 224 -22.85 -9.53 -21.18
C ASP A 224 -21.44 -8.92 -21.21
N ALA A 225 -21.34 -7.62 -21.41
CA ALA A 225 -20.07 -6.90 -21.30
C ALA A 225 -19.54 -6.82 -19.86
N SER A 226 -20.42 -6.97 -18.88
CA SER A 226 -20.14 -7.11 -17.45
C SER A 226 -21.39 -7.70 -16.78
N SER A 227 -21.23 -8.41 -15.68
CA SER A 227 -22.35 -9.09 -15.01
C SER A 227 -22.34 -8.82 -13.52
N THR A 228 -23.50 -8.46 -12.96
CA THR A 228 -23.76 -8.54 -11.51
C THR A 228 -24.67 -9.73 -11.29
N VAL A 229 -24.10 -10.84 -10.81
CA VAL A 229 -24.82 -12.08 -10.54
C VAL A 229 -25.15 -12.14 -9.05
N ILE A 230 -26.42 -12.34 -8.73
CA ILE A 230 -26.87 -12.58 -7.35
C ILE A 230 -27.49 -13.96 -7.30
N VAL A 231 -26.93 -14.86 -6.50
CA VAL A 231 -27.45 -16.20 -6.24
C VAL A 231 -28.16 -16.19 -4.89
N ASN A 232 -29.40 -16.67 -4.85
CA ASN A 232 -30.14 -16.97 -3.63
C ASN A 232 -30.19 -18.50 -3.45
N LEU A 233 -29.59 -18.96 -2.38
CA LEU A 233 -29.42 -20.37 -2.03
C LEU A 233 -30.68 -20.98 -1.40
N ASN A 234 -31.73 -20.18 -1.18
CA ASN A 234 -32.99 -20.58 -0.56
C ASN A 234 -32.85 -21.16 0.87
N GLY A 235 -31.80 -20.75 1.57
CA GLY A 235 -31.47 -21.12 2.94
C GLY A 235 -30.09 -20.59 3.29
N VAL A 236 -29.77 -20.50 4.58
CA VAL A 236 -28.40 -20.15 5.01
C VAL A 236 -27.56 -21.43 4.98
N TYR A 237 -26.52 -21.40 4.15
CA TYR A 237 -25.48 -22.42 4.10
C TYR A 237 -24.29 -21.94 4.95
N GLN A 238 -23.69 -22.86 5.69
CA GLN A 238 -22.52 -22.62 6.53
C GLN A 238 -21.30 -23.34 5.97
N ASN A 239 -20.11 -23.01 6.48
CA ASN A 239 -18.85 -23.66 6.12
C ASN A 239 -18.55 -23.63 4.60
N ILE A 240 -19.02 -22.60 3.88
CA ILE A 240 -18.75 -22.45 2.45
C ILE A 240 -17.28 -22.12 2.27
N THR A 241 -16.57 -22.94 1.49
CA THR A 241 -15.13 -22.85 1.26
C THR A 241 -14.77 -22.16 -0.05
N GLY A 242 -15.74 -22.04 -0.98
CA GLY A 242 -15.55 -21.32 -2.23
C GLY A 242 -16.54 -21.68 -3.32
N ILE A 243 -16.28 -21.13 -4.50
CA ILE A 243 -17.17 -21.11 -5.67
C ILE A 243 -16.37 -21.57 -6.90
N ARG A 244 -16.98 -22.38 -7.75
CA ARG A 244 -16.50 -22.66 -9.11
C ARG A 244 -17.47 -22.05 -10.12
N LEU A 245 -16.92 -21.29 -11.05
CA LEU A 245 -17.65 -20.67 -12.15
C LEU A 245 -17.25 -21.33 -13.47
N GLN A 246 -18.23 -21.76 -14.26
CA GLN A 246 -17.99 -22.27 -15.60
C GLN A 246 -18.56 -21.34 -16.66
N TYR A 247 -17.93 -21.35 -17.82
CA TYR A 247 -18.30 -20.53 -18.96
C TYR A 247 -18.54 -21.40 -20.18
N TYR A 248 -19.36 -20.91 -21.12
CA TYR A 248 -19.60 -21.60 -22.39
C TYR A 248 -18.30 -21.94 -23.14
N SER A 249 -17.30 -21.07 -23.02
CA SER A 249 -15.92 -21.26 -23.49
C SER A 249 -14.99 -20.32 -22.72
N ARG A 250 -13.70 -20.65 -22.64
CA ARG A 250 -12.66 -19.79 -22.05
C ARG A 250 -12.59 -18.38 -22.64
N ASN A 251 -13.15 -18.14 -23.83
CA ASN A 251 -13.17 -16.80 -24.44
C ASN A 251 -14.10 -15.84 -23.69
N TYR A 252 -15.08 -16.41 -22.98
CA TYR A 252 -16.14 -15.71 -22.26
C TYR A 252 -15.93 -15.73 -20.73
N SER A 253 -14.71 -16.04 -20.29
CA SER A 253 -14.36 -16.10 -18.87
C SER A 253 -14.08 -14.70 -18.31
N LEU A 254 -13.85 -14.64 -16.99
CA LEU A 254 -13.62 -13.39 -16.27
C LEU A 254 -12.15 -12.97 -16.29
N SER A 255 -11.91 -11.67 -16.14
CA SER A 255 -10.64 -11.11 -15.66
C SER A 255 -10.67 -10.86 -14.16
N SER A 256 -11.83 -10.54 -13.59
CA SER A 256 -11.97 -10.32 -12.15
C SER A 256 -13.39 -10.52 -11.65
N ALA A 257 -13.50 -10.75 -10.33
CA ALA A 257 -14.75 -10.83 -9.60
C ALA A 257 -14.59 -10.18 -8.23
N ALA A 258 -15.42 -9.19 -7.91
CA ALA A 258 -15.64 -8.75 -6.54
C ALA A 258 -16.74 -9.62 -5.92
N VAL A 259 -16.46 -10.17 -4.73
CA VAL A 259 -17.26 -11.22 -4.11
C VAL A 259 -17.88 -10.68 -2.82
N TYR A 260 -19.16 -10.92 -2.65
CA TYR A 260 -19.89 -10.53 -1.46
C TYR A 260 -20.85 -11.64 -1.03
N THR A 261 -21.08 -11.74 0.28
CA THR A 261 -21.99 -12.72 0.87
C THR A 261 -22.96 -12.05 1.84
N SER A 262 -24.12 -12.65 2.04
CA SER A 262 -25.12 -12.19 3.01
C SER A 262 -26.01 -13.33 3.47
N GLU A 263 -26.40 -13.34 4.73
CA GLU A 263 -27.43 -14.28 5.24
C GLU A 263 -28.86 -13.76 5.03
N THR A 264 -29.04 -12.44 4.90
CA THR A 264 -30.34 -11.76 4.87
C THR A 264 -30.69 -11.14 3.52
N GLY A 265 -29.69 -10.77 2.72
CA GLY A 265 -29.85 -10.10 1.42
C GLY A 265 -30.06 -8.59 1.55
N GLY A 266 -30.71 -7.97 0.56
CA GLY A 266 -30.95 -6.53 0.57
C GLY A 266 -29.66 -5.71 0.45
N GLU A 267 -29.44 -4.78 1.38
CA GLU A 267 -28.22 -3.95 1.44
C GLU A 267 -27.12 -4.58 2.31
N ASP A 268 -27.42 -5.67 3.02
CA ASP A 268 -26.55 -6.28 4.04
C ASP A 268 -25.53 -7.25 3.45
N TYR A 269 -24.73 -6.80 2.47
CA TYR A 269 -23.67 -7.61 1.86
C TYR A 269 -22.29 -7.35 2.49
N GLU A 270 -21.65 -8.41 2.97
CA GLU A 270 -20.27 -8.38 3.43
C GLU A 270 -19.31 -8.61 2.26
N TYR A 271 -18.33 -7.72 2.11
CA TYR A 271 -17.29 -7.86 1.10
C TYR A 271 -16.30 -8.97 1.49
N GLN A 272 -16.10 -9.93 0.59
CA GLN A 272 -15.18 -11.06 0.78
C GLN A 272 -13.87 -10.87 0.03
N GLY A 273 -13.73 -9.88 -0.84
CA GLY A 273 -12.51 -9.65 -1.59
C GLY A 273 -12.73 -9.55 -3.09
N ASN A 274 -11.67 -9.17 -3.80
CA ASN A 274 -11.64 -9.10 -5.26
C ASN A 274 -10.56 -10.04 -5.79
N VAL A 275 -10.95 -10.91 -6.72
CA VAL A 275 -10.07 -11.91 -7.32
C VAL A 275 -9.80 -11.53 -8.76
N THR A 276 -8.57 -11.71 -9.21
CA THR A 276 -8.19 -11.62 -10.62
C THR A 276 -7.93 -13.00 -11.20
N PHE A 277 -8.24 -13.17 -12.48
CA PHE A 277 -8.16 -14.46 -13.14
C PHE A 277 -7.39 -14.38 -14.45
N SER A 278 -6.67 -15.46 -14.73
CA SER A 278 -6.23 -15.77 -16.09
C SER A 278 -7.39 -16.35 -16.90
N ARG A 279 -7.33 -16.21 -18.23
CA ARG A 279 -8.33 -16.73 -19.16
C ARG A 279 -8.41 -18.26 -19.09
N ALA A 280 -9.47 -18.78 -18.48
CA ALA A 280 -9.67 -20.20 -18.26
C ALA A 280 -11.16 -20.54 -18.10
N THR A 281 -11.49 -21.82 -18.24
CA THR A 281 -12.77 -22.36 -17.75
C THR A 281 -12.51 -23.79 -17.27
N PRO A 282 -12.93 -24.16 -16.04
CA PRO A 282 -13.56 -23.32 -15.03
C PRO A 282 -12.60 -22.29 -14.38
N GLN A 283 -13.15 -21.35 -13.61
CA GLN A 283 -12.42 -20.45 -12.71
C GLN A 283 -12.91 -20.65 -11.27
N TYR A 284 -12.03 -20.43 -10.29
CA TYR A 284 -12.29 -20.78 -8.89
C TYR A 284 -12.06 -19.59 -7.96
N ILE A 285 -13.02 -19.34 -7.09
CA ILE A 285 -12.89 -18.42 -5.96
C ILE A 285 -12.80 -19.30 -4.72
N ARG A 286 -11.65 -19.31 -4.06
CA ARG A 286 -11.45 -20.03 -2.79
C ARG A 286 -11.37 -19.02 -1.66
N PHE A 287 -12.00 -19.32 -0.52
CA PHE A 287 -11.90 -18.49 0.67
C PHE A 287 -10.74 -18.91 1.59
N TYR A 288 -10.14 -17.95 2.29
CA TYR A 288 -9.17 -18.18 3.37
C TYR A 288 -9.88 -18.71 4.61
N GLY A 289 -10.94 -18.03 5.04
CA GLY A 289 -11.87 -18.47 6.08
C GLY A 289 -13.22 -18.83 5.46
N ALA A 290 -13.80 -19.95 5.90
CA ALA A 290 -15.12 -20.36 5.43
C ALA A 290 -16.19 -19.32 5.79
N VAL A 291 -17.19 -19.17 4.93
CA VAL A 291 -18.26 -18.18 5.07
C VAL A 291 -19.62 -18.83 5.30
N SER A 292 -20.53 -18.09 5.91
CA SER A 292 -21.97 -18.39 5.92
C SER A 292 -22.69 -17.45 4.96
N ALA A 293 -23.62 -17.99 4.17
CA ALA A 293 -24.38 -17.19 3.23
C ALA A 293 -25.72 -17.83 2.87
N ARG A 294 -26.72 -16.99 2.64
CA ARG A 294 -27.92 -17.30 1.85
C ARG A 294 -27.85 -16.67 0.46
N TYR A 295 -27.21 -15.52 0.36
CA TYR A 295 -27.04 -14.77 -0.86
C TYR A 295 -25.55 -14.62 -1.18
N VAL A 296 -25.20 -14.83 -2.43
CA VAL A 296 -23.86 -14.55 -2.98
C VAL A 296 -24.02 -13.55 -4.10
N LYS A 297 -23.34 -12.39 -3.99
CA LYS A 297 -23.27 -11.38 -5.05
C LYS A 297 -21.87 -11.39 -5.65
N LEU A 298 -21.82 -11.44 -6.97
CA LEU A 298 -20.60 -11.38 -7.76
C LEU A 298 -20.69 -10.22 -8.76
N GLU A 299 -19.74 -9.30 -8.68
CA GLU A 299 -19.56 -8.23 -9.68
C GLU A 299 -18.41 -8.63 -10.61
N LEU A 300 -18.74 -8.92 -11.85
CA LEU A 300 -17.90 -9.66 -12.79
C LEU A 300 -17.46 -8.80 -13.97
N LEU A 301 -16.16 -8.81 -14.25
CA LEU A 301 -15.56 -8.17 -15.42
C LEU A 301 -15.02 -9.22 -16.41
N PRO A 302 -15.25 -9.06 -17.73
CA PRO A 302 -14.82 -10.01 -18.73
C PRO A 302 -13.30 -10.03 -18.87
N TYR A 303 -12.75 -11.16 -19.29
CA TYR A 303 -11.35 -11.21 -19.73
C TYR A 303 -11.12 -10.37 -20.99
N SER A 304 -12.11 -10.32 -21.88
CA SER A 304 -12.05 -9.55 -23.12
C SER A 304 -13.37 -8.83 -23.37
N SER A 305 -13.32 -7.50 -23.47
CA SER A 305 -14.47 -6.67 -23.79
C SER A 305 -15.14 -7.01 -25.12
N GLY A 306 -14.39 -7.56 -26.08
CA GLY A 306 -14.93 -7.98 -27.38
C GLY A 306 -15.77 -9.27 -27.34
N TYR A 307 -15.58 -10.11 -26.31
CA TYR A 307 -16.34 -11.34 -26.13
C TYR A 307 -17.41 -11.22 -25.04
N GLY A 308 -17.17 -10.45 -23.99
CA GLY A 308 -18.06 -10.40 -22.82
C GLY A 308 -17.97 -11.68 -21.96
N ILE A 309 -18.96 -11.87 -21.10
CA ILE A 309 -19.08 -12.96 -20.13
C ILE A 309 -20.25 -13.85 -20.55
N VAL A 310 -20.03 -15.15 -20.56
CA VAL A 310 -21.07 -16.17 -20.80
C VAL A 310 -20.94 -17.22 -19.72
N LEU A 311 -21.47 -16.89 -18.54
CA LEU A 311 -21.51 -17.79 -17.39
C LEU A 311 -22.55 -18.88 -17.64
N SER A 312 -22.14 -20.15 -17.54
CA SER A 312 -22.99 -21.30 -17.78
C SER A 312 -23.30 -22.11 -16.53
N GLU A 313 -22.38 -22.17 -15.55
CA GLU A 313 -22.64 -22.84 -14.28
C GLU A 313 -22.06 -22.06 -13.09
N PHE A 314 -22.80 -22.11 -11.98
CA PHE A 314 -22.38 -21.66 -10.67
C PHE A 314 -22.41 -22.84 -9.70
N ASP A 315 -21.26 -23.19 -9.16
CA ASP A 315 -21.09 -24.27 -8.19
C ASP A 315 -20.50 -23.71 -6.90
N MET A 316 -20.84 -24.31 -5.76
CA MET A 316 -20.31 -23.93 -4.46
C MET A 316 -19.92 -25.16 -3.65
N TYR A 317 -18.88 -25.00 -2.84
CA TYR A 317 -18.29 -26.07 -2.03
C TYR A 317 -18.40 -25.71 -0.56
N GLN A 318 -18.57 -26.72 0.29
CA GLN A 318 -18.61 -26.57 1.73
C GLN A 318 -17.87 -27.71 2.43
N ASN A 319 -17.41 -27.48 3.65
CA ASN A 319 -17.00 -28.53 4.56
C ASN A 319 -18.19 -29.01 5.41
N GLU A 320 -18.14 -30.26 5.87
CA GLU A 320 -19.07 -30.79 6.87
C GLU A 320 -18.92 -30.09 8.23
#